data_AF-A0A1G3LBJ9-F1
#
_entry.id   AF-A0A1G3LBJ9-F1
#
_cell.length_a   1.000
_cell.length_b   1.000
_cell.length_c   1.000
_cell.angle_alpha   90.00
_cell.angle_beta   90.00
_cell.angle_gamma   90.00
#
_symmetry.space_group_name_H-M   'P 1'
#
loop_
_entity.id
_entity.type
_entity.pdbx_description
1 polymer ?
#
loop_
_entity_poly.entity_id
_entity_poly.type
_entity_poly.pdbx_seq_one_letter_code
_entity_poly.pdbx_strand_id
1 'polypeptide(L)'
;MGKLNTEICIDDILKKIKIEVNKRQLNYEDRDDFLEVEFPNYKNFHKKNLLEKKDSYTAGELVSFNDEDFITVVYNVLLKRDPDSVGFNNCLASLRNFSKNKIEILWETKNSTEGKKYNVWVKNLKKEYYKNKIKRILMDKIPVLRYFVRLFIAFIKLPTIAKNIHIVEYNLYKKVSDNENKISSYFENTRINFSDKLNVMRTKINEDSKKIKQFEEELSKLSKKLENLNK
;
A
#
# COMPACT_ATOMS: atom_id res chain seq x y z
N MET A 1 41.78 -14.02 -24.97
CA MET A 1 40.35 -14.13 -25.32
C MET A 1 39.53 -13.70 -24.11
N GLY A 2 39.07 -12.45 -24.10
CA GLY A 2 38.46 -11.79 -22.94
C GLY A 2 36.97 -12.13 -22.80
N LYS A 3 36.57 -12.46 -21.57
CA LYS A 3 35.20 -12.76 -21.16
C LYS A 3 34.36 -11.47 -21.14
N LEU A 4 33.23 -11.47 -21.86
CA LEU A 4 32.19 -10.44 -21.77
C LEU A 4 31.34 -10.71 -20.52
N ASN A 5 31.73 -10.14 -19.38
CA ASN A 5 30.83 -9.92 -18.25
C ASN A 5 30.28 -8.49 -18.36
N THR A 6 29.09 -8.34 -18.92
CA THR A 6 28.33 -7.09 -18.81
C THR A 6 27.55 -7.13 -17.51
N GLU A 7 28.20 -6.77 -16.41
CA GLU A 7 27.49 -6.30 -15.22
C GLU A 7 26.76 -5.01 -15.62
N ILE A 8 25.44 -5.07 -15.71
CA ILE A 8 24.62 -3.89 -15.96
C ILE A 8 24.71 -3.03 -14.70
N CYS A 9 25.55 -2.00 -14.74
CA CYS A 9 25.73 -1.08 -13.64
C CYS A 9 24.42 -0.33 -13.38
N ILE A 10 23.98 -0.28 -12.13
CA ILE A 10 22.76 0.41 -11.70
C ILE A 10 22.77 1.88 -12.16
N ASP A 11 23.96 2.49 -12.22
CA ASP A 11 24.13 3.87 -12.69
C ASP A 11 23.80 4.03 -14.18
N ASP A 12 24.05 3.02 -15.03
CA ASP A 12 23.69 3.07 -16.45
C ASP A 12 22.18 2.97 -16.66
N ILE A 13 21.49 2.21 -15.82
CA ILE A 13 20.02 2.14 -15.81
C ILE A 13 19.44 3.48 -15.35
N LEU A 14 19.95 4.06 -14.26
CA LEU A 14 19.49 5.35 -13.74
C LEU A 14 19.75 6.49 -14.74
N LYS A 15 20.88 6.44 -15.45
CA LYS A 15 21.20 7.40 -16.51
C LYS A 15 20.22 7.29 -17.68
N LYS A 16 19.88 6.07 -18.11
CA LYS A 16 18.85 5.85 -19.14
C LYS A 16 17.45 6.30 -18.71
N ILE A 17 17.06 6.02 -17.47
CA ILE A 17 15.76 6.45 -16.92
C ILE A 17 15.70 7.98 -16.87
N LYS A 18 16.75 8.64 -16.42
CA LYS A 18 16.79 10.12 -16.32
C LYS A 18 16.72 10.77 -17.70
N ILE A 19 17.38 10.19 -18.71
CA ILE A 19 17.29 10.63 -20.10
C ILE A 19 15.88 10.43 -20.65
N GLU A 20 15.25 9.29 -20.40
CA GLU A 20 13.89 8.97 -20.86
C GLU A 20 12.82 9.85 -20.19
N VAL A 21 12.95 10.14 -18.90
CA VAL A 21 12.06 11.04 -18.16
C VAL A 21 12.19 12.48 -18.68
N ASN A 22 13.41 12.96 -18.94
CA ASN A 22 13.62 14.29 -19.53
C ASN A 22 13.09 14.38 -20.97
N LYS A 23 13.22 13.32 -21.78
CA LYS A 23 12.61 13.29 -23.13
C LYS A 23 11.08 13.40 -23.09
N ARG A 24 10.43 12.83 -22.08
CA ARG A 24 8.97 12.92 -21.91
C ARG A 24 8.50 14.26 -21.37
N GLN A 25 9.34 14.96 -20.60
CA GLN A 25 9.07 16.31 -20.14
C GLN A 25 9.27 17.34 -21.26
N LEU A 26 10.30 17.19 -22.09
CA LEU A 26 10.54 18.06 -23.26
C LEU A 26 9.49 17.85 -24.37
N ASN A 27 9.01 16.62 -24.57
CA ASN A 27 7.87 16.34 -25.46
C ASN A 27 6.52 16.89 -24.95
N TYR A 28 6.50 17.54 -23.78
CA TYR A 28 5.33 18.24 -23.26
C TYR A 28 5.35 19.74 -23.61
N GLU A 29 6.50 20.29 -23.96
CA GLU A 29 6.68 21.72 -24.27
C GLU A 29 6.63 22.02 -25.79
N ASP A 30 6.80 21.03 -26.68
CA ASP A 30 6.86 21.22 -28.14
C ASP A 30 5.60 20.77 -28.91
N ARG A 31 4.40 20.94 -28.34
CA ARG A 31 3.12 20.69 -29.05
C ARG A 31 2.34 21.98 -29.30
N ASP A 32 3.04 22.98 -29.84
CA ASP A 32 2.48 24.21 -30.43
C ASP A 32 1.97 23.99 -31.87
N ASP A 33 1.20 22.91 -32.08
CA ASP A 33 0.55 22.61 -33.38
C ASP A 33 -0.88 22.05 -33.18
N PHE A 34 -1.51 22.41 -32.06
CA PHE A 34 -2.95 22.35 -31.96
C PHE A 34 -3.51 23.67 -32.48
N LEU A 35 -4.24 23.56 -33.60
CA LEU A 35 -5.24 24.52 -34.05
C LEU A 35 -5.76 25.35 -32.88
N GLU A 36 -5.76 26.66 -33.05
CA GLU A 36 -6.28 27.71 -32.17
C GLU A 36 -7.78 27.45 -31.86
N VAL A 37 -8.03 26.42 -31.08
CA VAL A 37 -9.29 26.19 -30.40
C VAL A 37 -9.17 27.01 -29.15
N GLU A 38 -9.84 28.15 -29.11
CA GLU A 38 -10.06 28.91 -27.88
C GLU A 38 -10.45 27.92 -26.78
N PHE A 39 -9.54 27.62 -25.86
CA PHE A 39 -9.85 26.78 -24.74
C PHE A 39 -10.91 27.53 -23.92
N PRO A 40 -12.15 27.01 -23.81
CA PRO A 40 -13.15 27.65 -22.99
C PRO A 40 -12.58 27.70 -21.58
N ASN A 41 -12.41 28.92 -21.07
CA ASN A 41 -12.04 29.22 -19.70
C ASN A 41 -12.74 28.21 -18.78
N TYR A 42 -11.99 27.41 -18.04
CA TYR A 42 -12.53 26.30 -17.23
C TYR A 42 -13.46 26.77 -16.10
N LYS A 43 -13.57 28.09 -15.86
CA LYS A 43 -14.63 28.71 -15.04
C LYS A 43 -15.99 28.82 -15.76
N ASN A 44 -16.03 28.66 -17.08
CA ASN A 44 -17.23 28.77 -17.92
C ASN A 44 -17.95 27.44 -18.18
N PHE A 45 -17.63 26.37 -17.43
CA PHE A 45 -18.57 25.28 -17.19
C PHE A 45 -19.69 25.68 -16.20
N HIS A 46 -20.05 26.96 -16.17
CA HIS A 46 -21.45 27.41 -16.22
C HIS A 46 -22.23 26.70 -17.33
N LYS A 47 -22.37 25.37 -17.25
CA LYS A 47 -23.18 24.60 -18.19
C LYS A 47 -24.62 24.56 -17.68
N LYS A 48 -25.22 25.75 -17.53
CA LYS A 48 -26.57 26.10 -18.01
C LYS A 48 -27.72 25.09 -17.76
N ASN A 49 -27.64 24.19 -16.76
CA ASN A 49 -28.64 23.16 -16.40
C ASN A 49 -28.23 22.42 -15.08
N LEU A 50 -27.95 23.10 -13.98
CA LEU A 50 -27.36 22.41 -12.80
C LEU A 50 -28.27 21.40 -12.08
N LEU A 51 -29.55 21.34 -12.43
CA LEU A 51 -30.46 20.19 -12.35
C LEU A 51 -31.77 20.70 -12.99
N GLU A 52 -32.44 19.90 -13.83
CA GLU A 52 -33.79 20.28 -14.26
C GLU A 52 -34.67 20.51 -13.04
N LYS A 53 -35.49 21.56 -13.06
CA LYS A 53 -36.45 21.84 -11.99
C LYS A 53 -37.47 20.71 -11.95
N LYS A 54 -37.34 19.85 -10.94
CA LYS A 54 -38.23 18.74 -10.63
C LYS A 54 -38.88 19.01 -9.28
N ASP A 55 -39.95 18.28 -9.00
CA ASP A 55 -40.61 18.30 -7.70
C ASP A 55 -40.02 17.28 -6.72
N SER A 56 -39.17 16.38 -7.23
CA SER A 56 -38.48 15.38 -6.42
C SER A 56 -37.03 15.16 -6.84
N TYR A 57 -36.18 14.98 -5.82
CA TYR A 57 -34.75 14.70 -5.95
C TYR A 57 -34.33 13.64 -4.96
N THR A 58 -33.19 13.00 -5.21
CA THR A 58 -32.55 12.11 -4.24
C THR A 58 -31.48 12.88 -3.46
N ALA A 59 -31.33 12.63 -2.16
CA ALA A 59 -30.28 13.28 -1.36
C ALA A 59 -28.87 13.07 -1.96
N GLY A 60 -28.60 11.90 -2.55
CA GLY A 60 -27.33 11.61 -3.23
C GLY A 60 -27.06 12.48 -4.47
N GLU A 61 -28.10 12.85 -5.23
CA GLU A 61 -27.98 13.73 -6.40
C GLU A 61 -27.52 15.13 -5.95
N LEU A 62 -28.14 15.68 -4.91
CA LEU A 62 -27.83 17.02 -4.41
C LEU A 62 -26.45 17.07 -3.74
N VAL A 63 -26.02 16.00 -3.08
CA VAL A 63 -24.75 15.94 -2.35
C VAL A 63 -23.54 15.68 -3.27
N SER A 64 -23.79 15.29 -4.54
CA SER A 64 -22.75 15.10 -5.55
C SER A 64 -21.99 16.38 -5.90
N PHE A 65 -22.67 17.52 -5.84
CA PHE A 65 -22.08 18.84 -6.02
C PHE A 65 -21.17 19.19 -4.85
N ASN A 66 -20.13 19.99 -5.09
CA ASN A 66 -19.15 20.38 -4.08
C ASN A 66 -19.17 21.88 -3.83
N ASP A 67 -18.78 22.27 -2.61
CA ASP A 67 -18.44 23.65 -2.27
C ASP A 67 -19.52 24.68 -2.70
N GLU A 68 -19.14 25.68 -3.48
CA GLU A 68 -20.02 26.76 -3.99
C GLU A 68 -21.16 26.24 -4.88
N ASP A 69 -20.88 25.25 -5.75
CA ASP A 69 -21.89 24.64 -6.62
C ASP A 69 -22.96 23.93 -5.80
N PHE A 70 -22.54 23.27 -4.71
CA PHE A 70 -23.47 22.62 -3.79
C PHE A 70 -24.45 23.62 -3.19
N ILE A 71 -23.97 24.76 -2.70
CA ILE A 71 -24.83 25.78 -2.11
C ILE A 71 -25.79 26.35 -3.16
N THR A 72 -25.27 26.67 -4.34
CA THR A 72 -26.07 27.20 -5.45
C THR A 72 -27.17 26.23 -5.88
N VAL A 73 -26.85 24.93 -5.99
CA VAL A 73 -27.83 23.89 -6.32
C VAL A 73 -28.88 23.73 -5.22
N VAL A 74 -28.48 23.73 -3.96
CA VAL A 74 -29.42 23.58 -2.85
C VAL A 74 -30.45 24.72 -2.84
N TYR A 75 -30.02 25.96 -3.03
CA TYR A 75 -30.92 27.11 -3.10
C TYR A 75 -31.83 27.03 -4.34
N ASN A 76 -31.26 26.75 -5.51
CA ASN A 76 -32.03 26.66 -6.75
C ASN A 76 -33.05 25.51 -6.75
N VAL A 77 -32.70 24.37 -6.16
CA VAL A 77 -33.56 23.20 -6.13
C VAL A 77 -34.64 23.34 -5.05
N LEU A 78 -34.26 23.70 -3.82
CA LEU A 78 -35.16 23.70 -2.67
C LEU A 78 -35.92 25.01 -2.49
N LEU A 79 -35.32 26.15 -2.82
CA LEU A 79 -35.90 27.48 -2.66
C LEU A 79 -36.33 28.12 -3.98
N LYS A 80 -36.03 27.47 -5.12
CA LYS A 80 -36.40 27.91 -6.48
C LYS A 80 -35.90 29.32 -6.83
N ARG A 81 -34.83 29.76 -6.18
CA ARG A 81 -34.14 31.04 -6.39
C ARG A 81 -32.63 30.87 -6.23
N ASP A 82 -31.88 31.87 -6.69
CA ASP A 82 -30.46 31.97 -6.40
C ASP A 82 -30.21 32.37 -4.93
N PRO A 83 -29.07 31.95 -4.35
CA PRO A 83 -28.70 32.32 -3.01
C PRO A 83 -28.38 33.82 -2.91
N ASP A 84 -28.86 34.46 -1.86
CA ASP A 84 -28.38 35.79 -1.49
C ASP A 84 -26.96 35.71 -0.92
N SER A 85 -26.20 36.81 -0.99
CA SER A 85 -24.78 36.83 -0.60
C SER A 85 -24.56 36.41 0.86
N VAL A 86 -25.47 36.78 1.76
CA VAL A 86 -25.37 36.46 3.19
C VAL A 86 -25.60 34.96 3.45
N GLY A 87 -26.69 34.42 2.92
CA GLY A 87 -27.06 33.01 3.03
C GLY A 87 -26.04 32.11 2.35
N PHE A 88 -25.52 32.52 1.19
CA PHE A 88 -24.44 31.83 0.50
C PHE A 88 -23.21 31.70 1.39
N ASN A 89 -22.67 32.84 1.84
CA ASN A 89 -21.43 32.89 2.62
C ASN A 89 -21.56 32.14 3.96
N ASN A 90 -22.71 32.25 4.64
CA ASN A 90 -22.95 31.55 5.90
C ASN A 90 -22.99 30.03 5.74
N CYS A 91 -23.68 29.54 4.71
CA CYS A 91 -23.74 28.11 4.44
C CYS A 91 -22.38 27.58 3.96
N LEU A 92 -21.68 28.34 3.12
CA LEU A 92 -20.36 28.01 2.61
C LEU A 92 -19.32 27.94 3.73
N ALA A 93 -19.29 28.94 4.62
CA ALA A 93 -18.42 28.94 5.79
C ALA A 93 -18.71 27.75 6.71
N SER A 94 -19.99 27.42 6.92
CA SER A 94 -20.39 26.27 7.74
C SER A 94 -19.93 24.93 7.14
N LEU A 95 -19.95 24.83 5.81
CA LEU A 95 -19.49 23.67 5.08
C LEU A 95 -17.95 23.54 5.13
N ARG A 96 -17.22 24.63 4.86
CA ARG A 96 -15.75 24.66 4.82
C ARG A 96 -15.12 24.48 6.20
N ASN A 97 -15.75 24.99 7.26
CA ASN A 97 -15.29 24.81 8.64
C ASN A 97 -15.77 23.49 9.28
N PHE A 98 -16.39 22.59 8.50
CA PHE A 98 -16.93 21.30 8.95
C PHE A 98 -17.93 21.37 10.13
N SER A 99 -18.48 22.56 10.43
CA SER A 99 -19.47 22.73 11.48
C SER A 99 -20.82 22.10 11.09
N LYS A 100 -21.12 22.09 9.78
CA LYS A 100 -22.26 21.38 9.19
C LYS A 100 -21.81 20.58 7.98
N ASN A 101 -22.35 19.37 7.84
CA ASN A 101 -22.17 18.57 6.63
C ASN A 101 -23.23 18.93 5.57
N LYS A 102 -23.02 18.52 4.32
CA LYS A 102 -23.96 18.76 3.20
C LYS A 102 -25.38 18.28 3.49
N ILE A 103 -25.53 17.12 4.15
CA ILE A 103 -26.85 16.57 4.51
C ILE A 103 -27.56 17.43 5.55
N GLU A 104 -26.83 18.01 6.51
CA GLU A 104 -27.36 18.92 7.53
C GLU A 104 -27.81 20.24 6.90
N ILE A 105 -26.98 20.82 6.02
CA ILE A 105 -27.35 22.02 5.26
C ILE A 105 -28.62 21.74 4.44
N LEU A 106 -28.67 20.62 3.74
CA LEU A 106 -29.83 20.23 2.93
C LEU A 106 -31.10 20.03 3.77
N TRP A 107 -30.96 19.42 4.96
CA TRP A 107 -32.06 19.23 5.91
C TRP A 107 -32.57 20.56 6.46
N GLU A 108 -31.67 21.45 6.87
CA GLU A 108 -32.01 22.76 7.43
C GLU A 108 -32.64 23.66 6.37
N THR A 109 -32.08 23.74 5.17
CA THR A 109 -32.63 24.54 4.08
C THR A 109 -34.03 24.06 3.71
N LYS A 110 -34.25 22.75 3.57
CA LYS A 110 -35.59 22.19 3.27
C LYS A 110 -36.61 22.51 4.37
N ASN A 111 -36.21 22.42 5.64
CA ASN A 111 -37.11 22.61 6.78
C ASN A 111 -37.20 24.06 7.28
N SER A 112 -36.48 24.98 6.65
CA SER A 112 -36.61 26.41 6.88
C SER A 112 -38.03 26.89 6.57
N THR A 113 -38.42 28.05 7.10
CA THR A 113 -39.72 28.68 6.78
C THR A 113 -39.89 28.87 5.28
N GLU A 114 -38.80 29.19 4.57
CA GLU A 114 -38.79 29.36 3.12
C GLU A 114 -38.86 28.03 2.37
N GLY A 115 -38.02 27.04 2.70
CA GLY A 115 -38.01 25.74 2.04
C GLY A 115 -39.31 24.95 2.21
N LYS A 116 -40.01 25.15 3.34
CA LYS A 116 -41.36 24.60 3.56
C LYS A 116 -42.40 25.16 2.60
N LYS A 117 -42.26 26.40 2.10
CA LYS A 117 -43.19 27.01 1.13
C LYS A 117 -43.15 26.27 -0.21
N TYR A 118 -41.97 25.84 -0.65
CA TYR A 118 -41.79 25.16 -1.93
C TYR A 118 -41.98 23.64 -1.85
N ASN A 119 -41.95 23.06 -0.65
CA ASN A 119 -42.27 21.65 -0.35
C ASN A 119 -41.64 20.60 -1.29
N VAL A 120 -40.41 20.83 -1.75
CA VAL A 120 -39.72 19.91 -2.67
C VAL A 120 -39.44 18.58 -1.97
N TRP A 121 -39.75 17.46 -2.64
CA TRP A 121 -39.52 16.13 -2.09
C TRP A 121 -38.06 15.70 -2.23
N VAL A 122 -37.42 15.34 -1.13
CA VAL A 122 -36.04 14.82 -1.16
C VAL A 122 -36.01 13.39 -0.60
N LYS A 123 -35.88 12.41 -1.49
CA LYS A 123 -35.81 10.99 -1.14
C LYS A 123 -34.57 10.73 -0.27
N ASN A 124 -34.72 9.86 0.73
CA ASN A 124 -33.69 9.42 1.68
C ASN A 124 -33.09 10.50 2.60
N LEU A 125 -33.53 11.76 2.51
CA LEU A 125 -32.94 12.85 3.29
C LEU A 125 -33.08 12.64 4.81
N LYS A 126 -34.26 12.23 5.30
CA LYS A 126 -34.50 11.96 6.73
C LYS A 126 -33.56 10.88 7.26
N LYS A 127 -33.43 9.77 6.51
CA LYS A 127 -32.59 8.62 6.90
C LYS A 127 -31.12 9.02 6.98
N GLU A 128 -30.60 9.70 5.96
CA GLU A 128 -29.20 10.15 5.94
C GLU A 128 -28.93 11.20 7.03
N TYR A 129 -29.89 12.10 7.30
CA TYR A 129 -29.76 13.09 8.38
C TYR A 129 -29.62 12.43 9.75
N TYR A 130 -30.52 11.51 10.12
CA TYR A 130 -30.46 10.85 11.43
C TYR A 130 -29.24 9.93 11.56
N LYS A 131 -28.85 9.24 10.49
CA LYS A 131 -27.61 8.45 10.46
C LYS A 131 -26.39 9.31 10.77
N ASN A 132 -26.26 10.47 10.11
CA ASN A 132 -25.15 11.39 10.34
C ASN A 132 -25.21 12.04 11.72
N LYS A 133 -26.41 12.43 12.18
CA LYS A 133 -26.62 13.02 13.50
C LYS A 133 -26.26 12.05 14.63
N ILE A 134 -26.72 10.81 14.56
CA ILE A 134 -26.40 9.76 15.53
C ILE A 134 -24.89 9.48 15.51
N LYS A 135 -24.30 9.31 14.31
CA LYS A 135 -22.84 9.11 14.18
C LYS A 135 -22.05 10.23 14.85
N ARG A 136 -22.39 11.50 14.59
CA ARG A 136 -21.75 12.67 15.21
C ARG A 136 -21.91 12.69 16.73
N ILE A 137 -23.10 12.40 17.24
CA ILE A 137 -23.34 12.35 18.69
C ILE A 137 -22.54 11.23 19.36
N LEU A 138 -22.55 10.03 18.77
CA LEU A 138 -21.84 8.86 19.27
C LEU A 138 -20.31 9.03 19.21
N MET A 139 -19.79 9.70 18.18
CA MET A 139 -18.34 9.84 17.95
C MET A 139 -17.73 11.09 18.59
N ASP A 140 -18.39 12.24 18.49
CA ASP A 140 -17.77 13.54 18.78
C ASP A 140 -18.23 14.14 20.10
N LYS A 141 -19.46 13.83 20.54
CA LYS A 141 -20.05 14.49 21.73
C LYS A 141 -19.92 13.69 23.04
N ILE A 142 -19.78 12.37 22.98
CA ILE A 142 -19.75 11.53 24.18
C ILE A 142 -18.47 10.69 24.21
N PRO A 143 -17.36 11.23 24.75
CA PRO A 143 -16.06 10.56 24.79
C PRO A 143 -16.10 9.17 25.45
N VAL A 144 -16.97 9.01 26.45
CA VAL A 144 -17.17 7.76 27.19
C VAL A 144 -17.88 6.71 26.32
N LEU A 145 -18.92 7.12 25.58
CA LEU A 145 -19.66 6.21 24.70
C LEU A 145 -18.80 5.75 23.52
N ARG A 146 -17.89 6.60 23.04
CA ARG A 146 -16.86 6.21 22.07
C ARG A 146 -16.01 5.04 22.56
N TYR A 147 -15.64 5.03 23.85
CA TYR A 147 -14.91 3.92 24.45
C TYR A 147 -15.76 2.64 24.49
N PHE A 148 -17.03 2.73 24.91
CA PHE A 148 -17.94 1.58 24.93
C PHE A 148 -18.24 1.00 23.54
N VAL A 149 -18.41 1.85 22.53
CA VAL A 149 -18.58 1.40 21.14
C VAL A 149 -17.33 0.65 20.65
N ARG A 150 -16.12 1.13 20.99
CA ARG A 150 -14.88 0.40 20.69
C ARG A 150 -14.82 -0.94 21.42
N LEU A 151 -15.21 -0.98 22.69
CA LEU A 151 -15.24 -2.21 23.49
C LEU A 151 -16.20 -3.23 22.88
N PHE A 152 -17.38 -2.78 22.46
CA PHE A 152 -18.39 -3.62 21.82
C PHE A 152 -17.94 -4.17 20.46
N ILE A 153 -17.32 -3.33 19.63
CA ILE A 153 -16.73 -3.77 18.36
C ILE A 153 -15.60 -4.77 18.60
N ALA A 154 -14.75 -4.54 19.61
CA ALA A 154 -13.69 -5.47 19.99
C ALA A 154 -14.26 -6.82 20.44
N PHE A 155 -15.34 -6.81 21.23
CA PHE A 155 -16.03 -8.01 21.69
C PHE A 155 -16.60 -8.84 20.53
N ILE A 156 -17.25 -8.20 19.55
CA ILE A 156 -17.77 -8.89 18.35
C ILE A 156 -16.64 -9.49 17.50
N LYS A 157 -15.48 -8.80 17.42
CA LYS A 157 -14.34 -9.24 16.60
C LYS A 157 -13.44 -10.26 17.30
N LEU A 158 -13.59 -10.45 18.61
CA LEU A 158 -12.80 -11.37 19.41
C LEU A 158 -12.75 -12.82 18.87
N PRO A 159 -13.88 -13.46 18.48
CA PRO A 159 -13.82 -14.81 17.91
C PRO A 159 -13.05 -14.89 16.59
N THR A 160 -13.08 -13.83 15.78
CA THR A 160 -12.29 -13.75 14.54
C THR A 160 -10.80 -13.67 14.85
N ILE A 161 -10.41 -12.87 15.86
CA ILE A 161 -9.03 -12.76 16.30
C ILE A 161 -8.53 -14.11 16.85
N ALA A 162 -9.35 -14.80 17.65
CA ALA A 162 -9.03 -16.14 18.15
C ALA A 162 -8.78 -17.16 17.02
N LYS A 163 -9.63 -17.15 15.97
CA LYS A 163 -9.40 -17.98 14.77
C LYS A 163 -8.09 -17.63 14.06
N ASN A 164 -7.79 -16.34 13.93
CA ASN A 164 -6.56 -15.89 13.28
C ASN A 164 -5.31 -16.26 14.09
N ILE A 165 -5.39 -16.30 15.42
CA ILE A 165 -4.28 -16.76 16.29
C ILE A 165 -3.91 -18.20 15.96
N HIS A 166 -4.88 -19.11 15.85
CA HIS A 166 -4.61 -20.50 15.50
C HIS A 166 -3.96 -20.66 14.11
N ILE A 167 -4.36 -19.84 13.14
CA ILE A 167 -3.75 -19.84 11.81
C ILE A 167 -2.29 -19.35 11.87
N VAL A 168 -2.02 -18.32 12.67
CA VAL A 168 -0.65 -17.81 12.89
C VAL A 168 0.20 -18.86 13.60
N GLU A 169 -0.30 -19.47 14.66
CA GLU A 169 0.38 -20.56 15.38
C GLU A 169 0.74 -21.70 14.42
N TYR A 170 -0.23 -22.18 13.63
CA TYR A 170 0.01 -23.23 12.63
C TYR A 170 1.14 -22.85 11.65
N ASN A 171 1.12 -21.63 11.13
CA ASN A 171 2.15 -21.16 10.21
C ASN A 171 3.52 -21.03 10.88
N LEU A 172 3.57 -20.65 12.15
CA LEU A 172 4.81 -20.59 12.94
C LEU A 172 5.36 -21.99 13.17
N TYR A 173 4.55 -22.93 13.65
CA TYR A 173 4.96 -24.32 13.87
C TYR A 173 5.48 -24.96 12.57
N LYS A 174 4.79 -24.74 11.46
CA LYS A 174 5.22 -25.25 10.15
C LYS A 174 6.58 -24.67 9.74
N LYS A 175 6.77 -23.35 9.85
CA LYS A 175 8.07 -22.72 9.53
C LYS A 175 9.20 -23.19 10.44
N VAL A 176 8.94 -23.39 11.73
CA VAL A 176 9.93 -23.91 12.68
C VAL A 176 10.34 -25.32 12.28
N SER A 177 9.38 -26.21 12.02
CA SER A 177 9.66 -27.58 11.60
C SER A 177 10.39 -27.65 10.24
N ASP A 178 9.98 -26.84 9.27
CA ASP A 178 10.67 -26.76 7.97
C ASP A 178 12.13 -26.29 8.13
N ASN A 179 12.38 -25.36 9.06
CA ASN A 179 13.72 -24.90 9.36
C ASN A 179 14.56 -25.96 10.07
N GLU A 180 14.00 -26.70 11.03
CA GLU A 180 14.68 -27.83 11.68
C GLU A 180 15.10 -28.89 10.66
N ASN A 181 14.23 -29.21 9.71
CA ASN A 181 14.54 -30.14 8.62
C ASN A 181 15.66 -29.61 7.71
N LYS A 182 15.66 -28.31 7.38
CA LYS A 182 16.75 -27.68 6.61
C LYS A 182 18.07 -27.68 7.37
N ILE A 183 18.05 -27.33 8.65
CA ILE A 183 19.23 -27.34 9.51
C ILE A 183 19.82 -28.74 9.55
N SER A 184 18.97 -29.76 9.76
CA SER A 184 19.38 -31.17 9.79
C SER A 184 20.00 -31.60 8.46
N SER A 185 19.43 -31.20 7.32
CA SER A 185 20.01 -31.54 6.01
C SER A 185 21.34 -30.80 5.76
N TYR A 186 21.50 -29.55 6.20
CA TYR A 186 22.80 -28.86 6.14
C TYR A 186 23.86 -29.54 6.99
N PHE A 187 23.50 -30.01 8.20
CA PHE A 187 24.42 -30.75 9.07
C PHE A 187 24.83 -32.08 8.44
N GLU A 188 23.90 -32.86 7.92
CA GLU A 188 24.21 -34.14 7.27
C GLU A 188 25.08 -33.95 6.02
N ASN A 189 24.77 -32.96 5.17
CA ASN A 189 25.61 -32.64 4.02
C ASN A 189 27.03 -32.21 4.42
N THR A 190 27.15 -31.41 5.48
CA THR A 190 28.46 -30.98 6.01
C THR A 190 29.24 -32.18 6.56
N ARG A 191 28.56 -33.08 7.28
CA ARG A 191 29.14 -34.30 7.82
C ARG A 191 29.66 -35.22 6.72
N ILE A 192 28.88 -35.44 5.66
CA ILE A 192 29.27 -36.24 4.49
C ILE A 192 30.50 -35.63 3.82
N ASN A 193 30.45 -34.33 3.48
CA ASN A 193 31.57 -33.64 2.84
C ASN A 193 32.87 -33.70 3.67
N PHE A 194 32.74 -33.55 5.00
CA PHE A 194 33.89 -33.64 5.90
C PHE A 194 34.45 -35.07 5.96
N SER A 195 33.57 -36.07 6.06
CA SER A 195 33.94 -37.48 6.02
C SER A 195 34.69 -37.84 4.73
N ASP A 196 34.21 -37.37 3.58
CA ASP A 196 34.86 -37.59 2.29
C ASP A 196 36.24 -36.94 2.22
N LYS A 197 36.36 -35.71 2.72
CA LYS A 197 37.65 -35.01 2.78
C LYS A 197 38.64 -35.72 3.71
N LEU A 198 38.17 -36.24 4.86
CA LEU A 198 38.99 -37.04 5.77
C LEU A 198 39.45 -38.34 5.10
N ASN A 199 38.57 -39.02 4.36
CA ASN A 199 38.93 -40.24 3.64
C ASN A 199 40.01 -39.97 2.59
N VAL A 200 39.89 -38.89 1.82
CA VAL A 200 40.92 -38.48 0.85
C VAL A 200 42.25 -38.11 1.53
N MET A 201 42.22 -37.45 2.69
CA MET A 201 43.45 -37.15 3.43
C MET A 201 44.10 -38.43 3.97
N ARG A 202 43.28 -39.36 4.46
CA ARG A 202 43.74 -40.66 4.96
C ARG A 202 44.40 -41.49 3.88
N THR A 203 43.85 -41.52 2.66
CA THR A 203 44.45 -42.24 1.54
C THR A 203 45.81 -41.65 1.16
N LYS A 204 45.92 -40.32 1.08
CA LYS A 204 47.21 -39.63 0.83
C LYS A 204 48.26 -39.94 1.90
N ILE A 205 47.89 -39.85 3.18
CA ILE A 205 48.80 -40.18 4.29
C ILE A 205 49.30 -41.63 4.17
N ASN A 206 48.41 -42.56 3.83
CA ASN A 206 48.78 -43.96 3.65
C ASN A 206 49.74 -44.16 2.45
N GLU A 207 49.55 -43.42 1.36
CA GLU A 207 50.44 -43.44 0.20
C GLU A 207 51.83 -42.87 0.54
N ASP A 208 51.88 -41.73 1.19
CA ASP A 208 53.14 -41.10 1.60
C ASP A 208 53.88 -41.95 2.62
N SER A 209 53.15 -42.56 3.57
CA SER A 209 53.72 -43.52 4.53
C SER A 209 54.34 -44.74 3.83
N LYS A 210 53.75 -45.22 2.73
CA LYS A 210 54.34 -46.31 1.92
C LYS A 210 55.64 -45.87 1.23
N LYS A 211 55.66 -44.66 0.67
CA LYS A 211 56.87 -44.10 0.02
C LYS A 211 58.01 -43.91 1.02
N ILE A 212 57.72 -43.39 2.21
CA ILE A 212 58.72 -43.22 3.28
C ILE A 212 59.35 -44.56 3.64
N LYS A 213 58.56 -45.62 3.84
CA LYS A 213 59.08 -46.96 4.11
C LYS A 213 59.98 -47.48 2.98
N GLN A 214 59.62 -47.23 1.72
CA GLN A 214 60.46 -47.60 0.58
C GLN A 214 61.80 -46.86 0.60
N PHE A 215 61.81 -45.55 0.86
CA PHE A 215 63.06 -44.79 0.98
C PHE A 215 63.92 -45.25 2.17
N GLU A 216 63.32 -45.57 3.32
CA GLU A 216 64.03 -46.13 4.47
C GLU A 216 64.72 -47.47 4.13
N GLU A 217 64.03 -48.35 3.38
CA GLU A 217 64.61 -49.60 2.89
C GLU A 217 65.76 -49.37 1.89
N GLU A 218 65.64 -48.39 0.99
CA GLU A 218 66.70 -48.03 0.04
C GLU A 218 67.94 -47.45 0.74
N LEU A 219 67.76 -46.55 1.70
CA LEU A 219 68.84 -46.01 2.53
C LEU A 219 69.54 -47.10 3.35
N SER A 220 68.78 -48.06 3.88
CA SER A 220 69.31 -49.24 4.58
C SER A 220 70.17 -50.12 3.65
N LYS A 221 69.77 -50.29 2.38
CA LYS A 221 70.56 -51.04 1.39
C LYS A 221 71.85 -50.30 1.00
N LEU A 222 71.78 -48.98 0.80
CA LEU A 222 72.93 -48.15 0.42
C LEU A 222 73.98 -48.07 1.54
N SER A 223 73.55 -47.87 2.78
CA SER A 223 74.44 -47.86 3.95
C SER A 223 75.22 -49.17 4.09
N LYS A 224 74.55 -50.32 3.98
CA LYS A 224 75.21 -51.65 3.96
C LYS A 224 76.22 -51.78 2.82
N LYS A 225 75.92 -51.23 1.65
CA LYS A 225 76.83 -51.27 0.49
C LYS A 225 78.09 -50.43 0.72
N LEU A 226 77.98 -49.26 1.36
CA LEU A 226 79.12 -48.41 1.72
C LEU A 226 79.99 -49.06 2.80
N GLU A 227 79.38 -49.70 3.80
CA GLU A 227 80.12 -50.42 4.85
C GLU A 227 80.98 -51.56 4.27
N ASN A 228 80.49 -52.24 3.22
CA ASN A 228 81.23 -53.28 2.51
C ASN A 228 82.34 -52.74 1.59
N LEU A 229 82.33 -51.46 1.22
CA LEU A 229 83.36 -50.83 0.37
C LEU A 229 84.53 -50.25 1.20
N ASN A 230 84.34 -50.04 2.49
CA ASN A 230 85.36 -49.53 3.42
C ASN A 230 86.06 -50.65 4.24
N LYS A 231 85.78 -51.92 3.93
CA LYS A 231 86.48 -53.10 4.45
C LYS A 231 87.39 -53.66 3.36
#